data_AF-A0A9W6AKE1-F1
#
_entry.id   AF-A0A9W6AKE1-F1
#
_cell.length_a   1.000
_cell.length_b   1.000
_cell.length_c   1.000
_cell.angle_alpha   90.00
_cell.angle_beta   90.00
_cell.angle_gamma   90.00
#
_symmetry.space_group_name_H-M   'P 1'
#
loop_
_entity.id
_entity.type
_entity.pdbx_description
1 polymer ?
#
loop_
_entity_poly.entity_id
_entity_poly.type
_entity_poly.pdbx_seq_one_letter_code
_entity_poly.pdbx_strand_id
1 'polypeptide(L)'
;MLPKLLSLIALPALAAANCKTTPGDAAWPSTEEWSALNQSIGGSLIRTAPAASSCYAGNPLGSPYNCSSVKDHWSYAAYHAAWPESNDYSIYNNNSCVPPGVSGYTRDKGCSIGGMPQYIVNATTEEQVATAMSWASQRDIRIVVKSTGHDLNGRSTGAYSLSIWTHNFNHIHHNPTWHVPGTNKTADVLICGGGNNWGTVYTTAVTQHNRTVVGGEDATVGLGGLIQNGGHGLLSSHYGLASDNVYQVTVITPEGHILTANDAQNQDIFWAVRGAGGGQFGVVTEFILQTHPIPENVVTGGLTFYASNKSNTSELASWTAFAETASEIPHLMDSGITGTIMAATGKSASTYAGVDEVLSGPAVIINLIAYNTTIQAMNTTLHNLSNQLTNNTAQITTKLTPPTTQSYWSYIKPNFLASQSAGASSLFTSRLLGKSELSSLPQADLIYYLQQIFASQSGSGSLLIFGLQGGRGTANVPEQRRGSVLPSWRSAYAHVMAYGGSVNATGDPAASLAEAAEWYESVLEPVWRNWAPNMGAYMNEGNPFSSTWKRDFYGDGYERLVEVKRRYDPRGSLWVYSGVGSDEWEFDLRSGLLCRV
;
A
#
# COMPACT_ATOMS: atom_id res chain seq x y z
N MET A 1 -11.31 -27.83 67.87
CA MET A 1 -11.53 -26.48 67.33
C MET A 1 -10.19 -25.75 67.29
N LEU A 2 -9.54 -25.74 66.13
CA LEU A 2 -8.38 -24.89 65.81
C LEU A 2 -8.68 -24.27 64.43
N PRO A 3 -8.53 -22.96 64.22
CA PRO A 3 -8.94 -22.32 62.98
C PRO A 3 -7.88 -22.50 61.89
N LYS A 4 -8.34 -22.78 60.67
CA LYS A 4 -7.53 -22.79 59.45
C LYS A 4 -7.13 -21.35 59.10
N LEU A 5 -5.82 -21.07 59.03
CA LEU A 5 -5.29 -19.88 58.36
C LEU A 5 -5.59 -19.98 56.86
N LEU A 6 -6.28 -18.98 56.31
CA LEU A 6 -6.28 -18.70 54.88
C LEU A 6 -4.95 -18.01 54.52
N SER A 7 -4.09 -18.71 53.79
CA SER A 7 -2.99 -18.07 53.06
C SER A 7 -3.56 -17.30 51.87
N LEU A 8 -3.42 -15.97 51.88
CA LEU A 8 -3.57 -15.17 50.67
C LEU A 8 -2.45 -15.60 49.70
N ILE A 9 -2.85 -16.25 48.61
CA ILE A 9 -2.01 -16.40 47.43
C ILE A 9 -1.93 -15.00 46.81
N ALA A 10 -0.83 -14.30 47.05
CA ALA A 10 -0.45 -13.16 46.24
C ALA A 10 -0.21 -13.70 44.82
N LEU A 11 -1.15 -13.43 43.92
CA LEU A 11 -0.89 -13.52 42.49
C LEU A 11 0.35 -12.66 42.20
N PRO A 12 1.35 -13.18 41.46
CA PRO A 12 2.44 -12.33 41.02
C PRO A 12 1.79 -11.26 40.14
N ALA A 13 1.98 -9.99 40.51
CA ALA A 13 1.75 -8.90 39.58
C ALA A 13 2.58 -9.25 38.34
N LEU A 14 1.92 -9.57 37.21
CA LEU A 14 2.59 -9.50 35.93
C LEU A 14 3.24 -8.11 35.91
N ALA A 15 4.55 -8.07 35.68
CA ALA A 15 5.24 -6.82 35.42
C ALA A 15 4.38 -6.07 34.39
N ALA A 16 3.88 -4.88 34.75
CA ALA A 16 3.12 -4.07 33.81
C ALA A 16 4.02 -3.87 32.59
N ALA A 17 3.64 -4.44 31.46
CA ALA A 17 4.35 -4.25 30.21
C ALA A 17 4.50 -2.73 29.98
N ASN A 18 5.68 -2.28 29.55
CA ASN A 18 5.91 -0.88 29.22
C ASN A 18 5.10 -0.53 27.96
N CYS A 19 3.82 -0.20 28.15
CA CYS A 19 2.88 0.18 27.11
C CYS A 19 2.91 1.68 26.87
N LYS A 20 2.60 2.09 25.64
CA LYS A 20 2.32 3.50 25.33
C LYS A 20 1.15 4.01 26.16
N THR A 21 1.22 5.27 26.55
CA THR A 21 0.21 5.92 27.41
C THR A 21 -1.17 5.88 26.74
N THR A 22 -2.19 5.54 27.52
CA THR A 22 -3.59 5.42 27.09
C THR A 22 -4.51 6.37 27.88
N PRO A 23 -5.72 6.70 27.38
CA PRO A 23 -6.67 7.55 28.10
C PRO A 23 -7.08 7.09 29.51
N GLY A 24 -6.85 5.82 29.85
CA GLY A 24 -7.13 5.29 31.18
C GLY A 24 -6.00 5.52 32.19
N ASP A 25 -4.80 5.89 31.73
CA ASP A 25 -3.61 6.02 32.57
C ASP A 25 -3.57 7.37 33.27
N ALA A 26 -3.04 7.39 34.49
CA ALA A 26 -2.82 8.64 35.24
C ALA A 26 -1.82 9.59 34.55
N ALA A 27 -0.97 9.06 33.67
CA ALA A 27 -0.02 9.83 32.86
C ALA A 27 -0.64 10.37 31.55
N TRP A 28 -1.89 10.03 31.23
CA TRP A 28 -2.57 10.60 30.07
C TRP A 28 -2.78 12.11 30.25
N PRO A 29 -2.50 12.93 29.23
CA PRO A 29 -2.59 14.37 29.39
C PRO A 29 -4.00 14.84 29.72
N SER A 30 -4.09 15.82 30.62
CA SER A 30 -5.38 16.41 31.00
C SER A 30 -5.99 17.21 29.84
N THR A 31 -7.27 17.55 29.95
CA THR A 31 -7.96 18.43 28.99
C THR A 31 -7.23 19.77 28.83
N GLU A 32 -6.69 20.31 29.92
CA GLU A 32 -5.91 21.56 29.93
C GLU A 32 -4.58 21.40 29.19
N GLU A 33 -3.89 20.27 29.34
CA GLU A 33 -2.65 20.00 28.60
C GLU A 33 -2.90 19.83 27.09
N TRP A 34 -3.97 19.13 26.69
CA TRP A 34 -4.38 19.06 25.30
C TRP A 34 -4.77 20.43 24.73
N SER A 35 -5.44 21.26 25.53
CA SER A 35 -5.77 22.64 25.17
C SER A 35 -4.51 23.51 25.01
N ALA A 36 -3.52 23.34 25.89
CA ALA A 36 -2.24 24.04 25.81
C ALA A 36 -1.45 23.61 24.55
N LEU A 37 -1.42 22.31 24.22
CA LEU A 37 -0.89 21.85 22.95
C LEU A 37 -1.62 22.53 21.79
N ASN A 38 -2.95 22.50 21.78
CA ASN A 38 -3.75 23.10 20.72
C ASN A 38 -3.41 24.58 20.49
N GLN A 39 -3.28 25.35 21.59
CA GLN A 39 -2.86 26.75 21.52
C GLN A 39 -1.44 26.90 20.93
N SER A 40 -0.50 26.04 21.32
CA SER A 40 0.89 26.09 20.83
C SER A 40 1.04 25.78 19.33
N ILE A 41 0.09 25.03 18.75
CA ILE A 41 0.06 24.71 17.31
C ILE A 41 -0.97 25.53 16.53
N GLY A 42 -1.47 26.63 17.11
CA GLY A 42 -2.34 27.58 16.40
C GLY A 42 -3.78 27.11 16.21
N GLY A 43 -4.30 26.23 17.07
CA GLY A 43 -5.68 25.76 17.01
C GLY A 43 -5.91 24.56 16.09
N SER A 44 -4.84 23.93 15.59
CA SER A 44 -4.91 22.81 14.62
C SER A 44 -5.22 21.43 15.22
N LEU A 45 -5.47 21.32 16.53
CA LEU A 45 -5.79 20.04 17.17
C LEU A 45 -7.28 19.71 17.01
N ILE A 46 -7.56 18.54 16.46
CA ILE A 46 -8.90 17.96 16.34
C ILE A 46 -9.02 16.84 17.36
N ARG A 47 -10.11 16.84 18.14
CA ARG A 47 -10.53 15.66 18.90
C ARG A 47 -11.31 14.75 17.95
N THR A 48 -10.95 13.47 17.89
CA THR A 48 -11.52 12.55 16.91
C THR A 48 -13.03 12.42 17.04
N ALA A 49 -13.72 12.67 15.93
CA ALA A 49 -15.17 12.57 15.78
C ALA A 49 -15.49 11.82 14.47
N PRO A 50 -15.56 10.48 14.48
CA PRO A 50 -15.67 9.66 13.28
C PRO A 50 -16.84 10.07 12.39
N ALA A 51 -16.61 10.20 11.08
CA ALA A 51 -17.64 10.65 10.14
C ALA A 51 -18.95 9.86 10.28
N ALA A 52 -18.83 8.53 10.41
CA ALA A 52 -19.93 7.59 10.61
C ALA A 52 -20.71 7.76 11.92
N SER A 53 -20.20 8.49 12.93
CA SER A 53 -20.95 8.77 14.17
C SER A 53 -22.28 9.48 13.88
N SER A 54 -22.33 10.28 12.81
CA SER A 54 -23.56 10.93 12.33
C SER A 54 -24.69 9.95 11.98
N CYS A 55 -24.37 8.68 11.71
CA CYS A 55 -25.32 7.62 11.39
C CYS A 55 -25.89 6.89 12.61
N TYR A 56 -25.43 7.23 13.81
CA TYR A 56 -25.89 6.64 15.06
C TYR A 56 -26.79 7.61 15.82
N ALA A 57 -27.69 7.06 16.64
CA ALA A 57 -28.66 7.84 17.41
C ALA A 57 -27.95 8.89 18.27
N GLY A 58 -28.36 10.17 18.13
CA GLY A 58 -27.81 11.28 18.89
C GLY A 58 -26.40 11.73 18.49
N ASN A 59 -25.79 11.15 17.44
CA ASN A 59 -24.43 11.46 17.00
C ASN A 59 -23.41 11.41 18.17
N PRO A 60 -23.14 10.22 18.74
CA PRO A 60 -22.54 10.07 20.07
C PRO A 60 -21.12 10.68 20.20
N LEU A 61 -20.39 10.83 19.09
CA LEU A 61 -19.05 11.43 19.06
C LEU A 61 -19.02 12.82 18.40
N GLY A 62 -20.18 13.41 18.09
CA GLY A 62 -20.26 14.77 17.58
C GLY A 62 -19.66 14.97 16.19
N SER A 63 -19.82 14.00 15.29
CA SER A 63 -19.39 14.12 13.89
C SER A 63 -19.99 15.37 13.23
N PRO A 64 -19.20 16.19 12.52
CA PRO A 64 -19.71 17.35 11.80
C PRO A 64 -20.37 16.98 10.46
N TYR A 65 -20.30 15.71 10.05
CA TYR A 65 -20.78 15.25 8.75
C TYR A 65 -22.24 14.77 8.78
N ASN A 66 -22.88 14.73 7.61
CA ASN A 66 -24.24 14.22 7.45
C ASN A 66 -24.21 12.72 7.12
N CYS A 67 -25.03 11.91 7.81
CA CYS A 67 -25.06 10.45 7.59
C CYS A 67 -25.39 10.05 6.15
N SER A 68 -26.30 10.76 5.45
CA SER A 68 -26.59 10.46 4.05
C SER A 68 -25.33 10.59 3.21
N SER A 69 -24.64 11.73 3.34
CA SER A 69 -23.38 11.96 2.63
C SER A 69 -22.32 10.92 3.00
N VAL A 70 -22.20 10.54 4.27
CA VAL A 70 -21.23 9.51 4.70
C VAL A 70 -21.54 8.16 4.07
N LYS A 71 -22.80 7.72 4.04
CA LYS A 71 -23.19 6.46 3.38
C LYS A 71 -22.95 6.49 1.87
N ASP A 72 -23.35 7.58 1.22
CA ASP A 72 -23.30 7.71 -0.24
C ASP A 72 -21.86 7.72 -0.76
N HIS A 73 -20.89 8.12 0.08
CA HIS A 73 -19.49 8.25 -0.30
C HIS A 73 -18.54 7.29 0.43
N TRP A 74 -19.06 6.35 1.23
CA TRP A 74 -18.21 5.44 2.02
C TRP A 74 -17.30 4.55 1.17
N SER A 75 -17.70 4.24 -0.06
CA SER A 75 -16.85 3.43 -0.95
C SER A 75 -15.69 4.23 -1.56
N TYR A 76 -15.67 5.56 -1.45
CA TYR A 76 -14.76 6.43 -2.17
C TYR A 76 -13.54 6.83 -1.34
N ALA A 77 -12.35 6.39 -1.76
CA ALA A 77 -11.11 6.68 -1.05
C ALA A 77 -10.81 8.18 -0.90
N ALA A 78 -11.24 9.02 -1.85
CA ALA A 78 -11.08 10.47 -1.77
C ALA A 78 -11.78 11.08 -0.54
N TYR A 79 -12.89 10.51 -0.08
CA TYR A 79 -13.61 10.99 1.10
C TYR A 79 -12.94 10.51 2.40
N HIS A 80 -12.43 9.27 2.42
CA HIS A 80 -11.61 8.78 3.52
C HIS A 80 -10.30 9.58 3.69
N ALA A 81 -9.72 10.09 2.59
CA ALA A 81 -8.61 11.02 2.65
C ALA A 81 -8.99 12.36 3.32
N ALA A 82 -10.17 12.89 3.01
CA ALA A 82 -10.67 14.15 3.53
C ALA A 82 -11.21 14.07 4.98
N TRP A 83 -11.62 12.89 5.46
CA TRP A 83 -12.03 12.68 6.85
C TRP A 83 -10.80 12.45 7.73
N PRO A 84 -10.51 13.31 8.73
CA PRO A 84 -9.24 13.30 9.45
C PRO A 84 -8.86 11.95 10.09
N GLU A 85 -9.84 11.25 10.66
CA GLU A 85 -9.66 10.00 11.39
C GLU A 85 -9.76 8.75 10.52
N SER A 86 -10.32 8.89 9.32
CA SER A 86 -10.74 7.76 8.51
C SER A 86 -9.62 7.18 7.67
N ASN A 87 -9.78 5.92 7.26
CA ASN A 87 -8.90 5.19 6.35
C ASN A 87 -9.76 4.26 5.48
N ASP A 88 -9.19 3.79 4.37
CA ASP A 88 -9.95 3.03 3.37
C ASP A 88 -10.38 1.65 3.88
N TYR A 89 -9.64 1.07 4.84
CA TYR A 89 -9.87 -0.29 5.35
C TYR A 89 -10.21 -0.25 6.83
N SER A 90 -11.50 -0.08 7.14
CA SER A 90 -12.00 0.15 8.51
C SER A 90 -11.78 -1.03 9.47
N ILE A 91 -11.44 -2.22 8.96
CA ILE A 91 -11.15 -3.38 9.80
C ILE A 91 -9.97 -3.11 10.75
N TYR A 92 -8.99 -2.32 10.30
CA TYR A 92 -7.85 -1.89 11.12
C TYR A 92 -8.22 -0.82 12.16
N ASN A 93 -9.42 -0.24 12.08
CA ASN A 93 -10.02 0.57 13.15
C ASN A 93 -10.89 -0.28 14.09
N ASN A 94 -10.78 -1.61 14.02
CA ASN A 94 -11.65 -2.55 14.71
C ASN A 94 -13.13 -2.40 14.29
N ASN A 95 -13.43 -1.92 13.07
CA ASN A 95 -14.80 -1.63 12.60
C ASN A 95 -15.66 -0.93 13.68
N SER A 96 -15.07 0.01 14.42
CA SER A 96 -15.63 0.53 15.67
C SER A 96 -16.71 1.58 15.46
N CYS A 97 -16.74 2.19 14.28
CA CYS A 97 -17.78 3.11 13.85
C CYS A 97 -17.85 3.13 12.33
N VAL A 98 -18.77 2.36 11.76
CA VAL A 98 -19.02 2.25 10.32
C VAL A 98 -20.50 2.54 10.05
N PRO A 99 -20.90 3.10 8.90
CA PRO A 99 -22.29 3.47 8.69
C PRO A 99 -23.14 2.23 8.32
N PRO A 100 -24.48 2.27 8.53
CA PRO A 100 -25.38 1.19 8.14
C PRO A 100 -25.24 0.83 6.65
N GLY A 101 -25.16 -0.47 6.36
CA GLY A 101 -25.02 -0.99 4.99
C GLY A 101 -23.59 -1.32 4.57
N VAL A 102 -22.59 -0.92 5.38
CA VAL A 102 -21.18 -1.28 5.17
C VAL A 102 -20.85 -2.61 5.85
N SER A 103 -19.97 -3.39 5.24
CA SER A 103 -19.44 -4.63 5.82
C SER A 103 -18.78 -4.35 7.17
N GLY A 104 -19.20 -5.05 8.22
CA GLY A 104 -18.77 -4.82 9.60
C GLY A 104 -19.68 -3.94 10.45
N TYR A 105 -20.75 -3.37 9.89
CA TYR A 105 -21.79 -2.70 10.67
C TYR A 105 -22.62 -3.71 11.47
N THR A 106 -22.69 -3.51 12.78
CA THR A 106 -23.67 -4.16 13.66
C THR A 106 -24.30 -3.12 14.57
N ARG A 107 -25.65 -3.10 14.63
CA ARG A 107 -26.38 -2.08 15.40
C ARG A 107 -25.98 -2.10 16.88
N ASP A 108 -25.79 -3.28 17.45
CA ASP A 108 -25.55 -3.46 18.89
C ASP A 108 -24.12 -3.08 19.32
N LYS A 109 -23.16 -3.02 18.39
CA LYS A 109 -21.79 -2.59 18.67
C LYS A 109 -21.68 -1.08 18.89
N GLY A 110 -22.65 -0.31 18.41
CA GLY A 110 -22.64 1.15 18.51
C GLY A 110 -21.51 1.80 17.70
N CYS A 111 -21.14 3.02 18.07
CA CYS A 111 -20.05 3.79 17.49
C CYS A 111 -19.08 4.23 18.59
N SER A 112 -17.81 3.92 18.42
CA SER A 112 -16.72 4.33 19.30
C SER A 112 -15.47 4.68 18.50
N ILE A 113 -14.52 5.39 19.13
CA ILE A 113 -13.23 5.72 18.49
C ILE A 113 -12.45 4.43 18.15
N GLY A 114 -12.44 3.42 19.03
CA GLY A 114 -11.82 2.13 18.76
C GLY A 114 -10.37 2.23 18.30
N GLY A 115 -10.05 1.64 17.15
CA GLY A 115 -8.70 1.64 16.57
C GLY A 115 -8.24 2.95 15.94
N MET A 116 -9.07 4.00 15.93
CA MET A 116 -8.73 5.33 15.41
C MET A 116 -7.90 6.15 16.42
N PRO A 117 -7.15 7.18 15.96
CA PRO A 117 -6.46 8.13 16.84
C PRO A 117 -7.43 8.85 17.80
N GLN A 118 -6.95 9.27 18.97
CA GLN A 118 -7.75 10.06 19.93
C GLN A 118 -7.76 11.55 19.56
N TYR A 119 -6.62 12.04 19.10
CA TYR A 119 -6.42 13.41 18.66
C TYR A 119 -5.68 13.42 17.32
N ILE A 120 -5.92 14.46 16.52
CA ILE A 120 -5.39 14.59 15.18
C ILE A 120 -4.87 16.02 15.01
N VAL A 121 -3.64 16.17 14.54
CA VAL A 121 -3.09 17.46 14.13
C VAL A 121 -3.47 17.68 12.68
N ASN A 122 -4.33 18.68 12.43
CA ASN A 122 -4.62 19.17 11.09
C ASN A 122 -3.45 20.03 10.59
N ALA A 123 -2.38 19.37 10.17
CA ALA A 123 -1.10 20.03 9.96
C ALA A 123 -1.06 20.80 8.63
N THR A 124 -0.62 22.06 8.71
CA THR A 124 -0.38 22.94 7.56
C THR A 124 1.03 23.55 7.55
N THR A 125 1.79 23.41 8.64
CA THR A 125 3.21 23.84 8.71
C THR A 125 4.07 22.81 9.44
N GLU A 126 5.36 22.79 9.12
CA GLU A 126 6.36 21.92 9.73
C GLU A 126 6.48 22.15 11.24
N GLU A 127 6.33 23.39 11.72
CA GLU A 127 6.42 23.73 13.14
C GLU A 127 5.29 23.13 13.96
N GLN A 128 4.08 23.06 13.40
CA GLN A 128 2.94 22.39 14.05
C GLN A 128 3.24 20.89 14.23
N VAL A 129 3.78 20.25 13.19
CA VAL A 129 4.18 18.85 13.23
C VAL A 129 5.29 18.64 14.26
N ALA A 130 6.35 19.45 14.21
CA ALA A 130 7.50 19.36 15.11
C ALA A 130 7.10 19.51 16.58
N THR A 131 6.29 20.52 16.87
CA THR A 131 5.80 20.80 18.24
C THR A 131 4.94 19.65 18.75
N ALA A 132 3.98 19.18 17.96
CA ALA A 132 3.07 18.12 18.36
C ALA A 132 3.76 16.77 18.52
N MET A 133 4.68 16.42 17.61
CA MET A 133 5.44 15.17 17.69
C MET A 133 6.35 15.15 18.91
N SER A 134 7.11 16.22 19.15
CA SER A 134 7.99 16.32 20.32
C SER A 134 7.17 16.21 21.62
N TRP A 135 6.04 16.92 21.68
CA TRP A 135 5.15 16.89 22.84
C TRP A 135 4.59 15.48 23.12
N ALA A 136 4.17 14.75 22.09
CA ALA A 136 3.64 13.39 22.21
C ALA A 136 4.73 12.36 22.56
N SER A 137 5.89 12.44 21.90
CA SER A 137 7.03 11.56 22.12
C SER A 137 7.56 11.66 23.56
N GLN A 138 7.63 12.89 24.11
CA GLN A 138 8.06 13.11 25.49
C GLN A 138 7.12 12.47 26.53
N ARG A 139 5.84 12.30 26.18
CA ARG A 139 4.76 11.74 27.02
C ARG A 139 4.45 10.27 26.74
N ASP A 140 5.29 9.63 25.93
CA ASP A 140 5.14 8.23 25.49
C ASP A 140 3.78 7.94 24.83
N ILE A 141 3.21 8.95 24.16
CA ILE A 141 2.00 8.80 23.35
C ILE A 141 2.41 8.26 21.99
N ARG A 142 1.66 7.26 21.50
CA ARG A 142 1.82 6.72 20.15
C ARG A 142 1.58 7.82 19.11
N ILE A 143 2.48 7.95 18.13
CA ILE A 143 2.31 8.85 16.98
C ILE A 143 1.92 8.01 15.77
N VAL A 144 0.86 8.43 15.08
CA VAL A 144 0.41 7.87 13.80
C VAL A 144 0.56 8.94 12.73
N VAL A 145 0.80 8.55 11.48
CA VAL A 145 0.90 9.49 10.37
C VAL A 145 -0.13 9.10 9.31
N LYS A 146 -0.95 10.06 8.90
CA LYS A 146 -1.93 9.87 7.83
C LYS A 146 -1.79 10.95 6.77
N SER A 147 -1.58 10.54 5.52
CA SER A 147 -1.81 11.40 4.36
C SER A 147 -3.24 11.18 3.86
N THR A 148 -3.48 10.12 3.09
CA THR A 148 -4.79 9.82 2.50
C THR A 148 -5.57 8.70 3.19
N GLY A 149 -4.93 7.88 4.04
CA GLY A 149 -5.60 6.72 4.66
C GLY A 149 -5.76 5.51 3.73
N HIS A 150 -5.11 5.51 2.57
CA HIS A 150 -5.10 4.42 1.57
C HIS A 150 -4.45 3.10 2.03
N ASP A 151 -3.82 3.08 3.20
CA ASP A 151 -2.99 1.95 3.59
C ASP A 151 -3.77 0.64 3.75
N LEU A 152 -3.33 -0.40 3.04
CA LEU A 152 -3.97 -1.72 2.97
C LEU A 152 -3.73 -2.56 4.24
N ASN A 153 -2.81 -2.12 5.09
CA ASN A 153 -2.21 -2.87 6.20
C ASN A 153 -2.38 -2.17 7.56
N GLY A 154 -3.27 -1.18 7.66
CA GLY A 154 -3.59 -0.50 8.92
C GLY A 154 -2.49 0.42 9.48
N ARG A 155 -1.48 0.76 8.70
CA ARG A 155 -0.28 1.51 9.14
C ARG A 155 -0.49 3.02 9.29
N SER A 156 -1.67 3.53 8.90
CA SER A 156 -2.04 4.94 9.00
C SER A 156 -3.13 5.22 10.06
N THR A 157 -3.37 4.27 10.96
CA THR A 157 -4.32 4.37 12.07
C THR A 157 -3.75 3.72 13.33
N GLY A 158 -4.37 3.95 14.49
CA GLY A 158 -3.95 3.36 15.75
C GLY A 158 -4.67 3.95 16.95
N ALA A 159 -5.17 3.08 17.83
CA ALA A 159 -5.80 3.48 19.07
C ALA A 159 -4.83 4.29 19.95
N TYR A 160 -5.42 5.15 20.79
CA TYR A 160 -4.70 5.93 21.82
C TYR A 160 -3.58 6.82 21.30
N SER A 161 -3.59 7.13 20.01
CA SER A 161 -2.54 7.90 19.36
C SER A 161 -2.88 9.37 19.13
N LEU A 162 -1.83 10.15 18.90
CA LEU A 162 -1.88 11.44 18.22
C LEU A 162 -1.55 11.21 16.74
N SER A 163 -2.50 11.47 15.84
CA SER A 163 -2.26 11.39 14.40
C SER A 163 -1.75 12.71 13.85
N ILE A 164 -0.72 12.67 13.02
CA ILE A 164 -0.30 13.79 12.18
C ILE A 164 -0.97 13.62 10.81
N TRP A 165 -1.97 14.47 10.53
CA TRP A 165 -2.69 14.45 9.26
C TRP A 165 -2.03 15.42 8.28
N THR A 166 -1.24 14.89 7.36
CA THR A 166 -0.42 15.69 6.42
C THR A 166 -1.18 16.14 5.18
N HIS A 167 -2.45 15.77 5.03
CA HIS A 167 -3.28 16.02 3.84
C HIS A 167 -3.27 17.48 3.35
N ASN A 168 -3.09 18.44 4.25
CA ASN A 168 -3.14 19.87 3.92
C ASN A 168 -1.78 20.47 3.51
N PHE A 169 -0.70 19.68 3.46
CA PHE A 169 0.53 20.03 2.73
C PHE A 169 0.32 19.81 1.23
N ASN A 170 -0.42 20.71 0.59
CA ASN A 170 -0.93 20.54 -0.79
C ASN A 170 -0.26 21.47 -1.82
N HIS A 171 0.84 22.14 -1.47
CA HIS A 171 1.56 23.00 -2.40
C HIS A 171 2.23 22.18 -3.51
N ILE A 172 2.32 22.77 -4.71
CA ILE A 172 3.07 22.21 -5.85
C ILE A 172 3.76 23.37 -6.57
N HIS A 173 5.07 23.27 -6.76
CA HIS A 173 5.86 24.24 -7.51
C HIS A 173 6.79 23.55 -8.52
N HIS A 174 6.86 24.08 -9.74
CA HIS A 174 7.80 23.61 -10.76
C HIS A 174 9.08 24.45 -10.74
N ASN A 175 10.22 23.77 -10.80
CA ASN A 175 11.52 24.41 -10.99
C ASN A 175 12.32 23.65 -12.07
N PRO A 176 12.46 24.19 -13.29
CA PRO A 176 13.14 23.50 -14.40
C PRO A 176 14.67 23.47 -14.23
N THR A 177 15.23 24.25 -13.31
CA THR A 177 16.68 24.43 -13.12
C THR A 177 17.05 24.30 -11.64
N TRP A 178 16.42 23.38 -10.91
CA TRP A 178 16.69 23.18 -9.50
C TRP A 178 18.08 22.59 -9.28
N HIS A 179 18.86 23.16 -8.37
CA HIS A 179 20.23 22.73 -8.11
C HIS A 179 20.26 21.39 -7.36
N VAL A 180 20.91 20.38 -7.94
CA VAL A 180 21.00 19.04 -7.33
C VAL A 180 22.06 19.04 -6.22
N PRO A 181 21.68 18.81 -4.94
CA PRO A 181 22.57 18.88 -3.80
C PRO A 181 23.83 18.02 -3.97
N GLY A 182 24.98 18.60 -3.61
CA GLY A 182 26.28 17.91 -3.70
C GLY A 182 26.86 17.81 -5.12
N THR A 183 26.27 18.47 -6.12
CA THR A 183 26.74 18.44 -7.51
C THR A 183 26.71 19.82 -8.16
N ASN A 184 27.36 20.01 -9.31
CA ASN A 184 27.24 21.23 -10.13
C ASN A 184 26.11 21.16 -11.17
N LYS A 185 25.17 20.21 -11.03
CA LYS A 185 24.10 19.97 -12.00
C LYS A 185 22.79 20.62 -11.56
N THR A 186 21.90 20.84 -12.52
CA THR A 186 20.50 21.18 -12.29
C THR A 186 19.58 20.07 -12.80
N ALA A 187 18.39 19.97 -12.23
CA ALA A 187 17.33 19.07 -12.66
C ALA A 187 16.01 19.82 -12.80
N ASP A 188 15.14 19.30 -13.68
CA ASP A 188 13.75 19.71 -13.77
C ASP A 188 12.94 18.94 -12.71
N VAL A 189 12.35 19.67 -11.76
CA VAL A 189 11.68 19.08 -10.59
C VAL A 189 10.30 19.67 -10.32
N LEU A 190 9.44 18.86 -9.72
CA LEU A 190 8.27 19.31 -8.97
C LEU A 190 8.56 19.24 -7.47
N ILE A 191 8.31 20.34 -6.77
CA ILE A 191 8.38 20.45 -5.33
C ILE A 191 6.95 20.30 -4.81
N CYS A 192 6.67 19.21 -4.12
CA CYS A 192 5.32 18.82 -3.73
C CYS A 192 5.21 18.66 -2.21
N GLY A 193 4.21 19.29 -1.61
CA GLY A 193 3.81 18.95 -0.25
C GLY A 193 3.35 17.49 -0.13
N GLY A 194 3.68 16.83 0.98
CA GLY A 194 3.44 15.41 1.24
C GLY A 194 1.96 15.03 1.41
N GLY A 195 1.06 16.02 1.47
CA GLY A 195 -0.39 15.86 1.53
C GLY A 195 -1.07 15.69 0.17
N ASN A 196 -0.36 15.96 -0.93
CA ASN A 196 -0.91 15.80 -2.27
C ASN A 196 -1.27 14.33 -2.59
N ASN A 197 -2.03 14.13 -3.66
CA ASN A 197 -2.29 12.82 -4.26
C ASN A 197 -1.85 12.82 -5.73
N TRP A 198 -1.70 11.63 -6.32
CA TRP A 198 -1.18 11.49 -7.69
C TRP A 198 -2.06 12.17 -8.73
N GLY A 199 -3.38 12.20 -8.54
CA GLY A 199 -4.28 12.90 -9.45
C GLY A 199 -3.98 14.40 -9.53
N THR A 200 -3.81 15.06 -8.38
CA THR A 200 -3.44 16.49 -8.34
C THR A 200 -2.06 16.72 -8.93
N VAL A 201 -1.07 15.89 -8.58
CA VAL A 201 0.31 16.02 -9.07
C VAL A 201 0.39 15.84 -10.59
N TYR A 202 -0.24 14.81 -11.15
CA TYR A 202 -0.27 14.60 -12.60
C TYR A 202 -1.00 15.72 -13.34
N THR A 203 -2.13 16.19 -12.80
CA THR A 203 -2.86 17.31 -13.40
C THR A 203 -1.97 18.55 -13.50
N THR A 204 -1.29 18.92 -12.42
CA THR A 204 -0.37 20.07 -12.42
C THR A 204 0.81 19.85 -13.36
N ALA A 205 1.51 18.72 -13.25
CA ALA A 205 2.68 18.39 -14.07
C ALA A 205 2.39 18.51 -15.57
N VAL A 206 1.30 17.85 -16.02
CA VAL A 206 1.00 17.72 -17.45
C VAL A 206 0.38 19.00 -17.98
N THR A 207 -0.65 19.52 -17.33
CA THR A 207 -1.46 20.62 -17.90
C THR A 207 -0.79 21.99 -17.76
N GLN A 208 0.07 22.19 -16.77
CA GLN A 208 0.71 23.49 -16.52
C GLN A 208 2.18 23.54 -16.97
N HIS A 209 2.86 22.39 -17.00
CA HIS A 209 4.31 22.35 -17.23
C HIS A 209 4.73 21.48 -18.41
N ASN A 210 3.81 20.73 -19.05
CA ASN A 210 4.13 19.78 -20.12
C ASN A 210 5.19 18.73 -19.69
N ARG A 211 5.09 18.30 -18.42
CA ARG A 211 5.96 17.29 -17.79
C ARG A 211 5.10 16.18 -17.18
N THR A 212 5.74 15.08 -16.82
CA THR A 212 5.14 14.05 -15.96
C THR A 212 6.12 13.65 -14.86
N VAL A 213 5.66 12.85 -13.90
CA VAL A 213 6.46 12.29 -12.80
C VAL A 213 6.19 10.79 -12.68
N VAL A 214 7.07 10.08 -12.01
CA VAL A 214 6.83 8.67 -11.64
C VAL A 214 6.04 8.64 -10.33
N GLY A 215 4.88 7.98 -10.36
CA GLY A 215 4.00 7.84 -9.21
C GLY A 215 3.04 6.67 -9.34
N GLY A 216 2.01 6.63 -8.49
CA GLY A 216 0.98 5.60 -8.49
C GLY A 216 -0.03 5.73 -9.62
N GLU A 217 -0.73 4.64 -9.92
CA GLU A 217 -1.77 4.60 -10.97
C GLU A 217 -3.12 5.16 -10.47
N ASP A 218 -3.50 4.87 -9.22
CA ASP A 218 -4.70 5.40 -8.61
C ASP A 218 -4.52 6.87 -8.22
N ALA A 219 -5.37 7.74 -8.76
CA ALA A 219 -5.36 9.18 -8.56
C ALA A 219 -5.50 9.61 -7.09
N THR A 220 -6.15 8.80 -6.26
CA THR A 220 -6.46 9.14 -4.87
C THR A 220 -5.35 8.72 -3.89
N VAL A 221 -4.39 7.92 -4.33
CA VAL A 221 -3.23 7.52 -3.52
C VAL A 221 -2.33 8.74 -3.25
N GLY A 222 -1.91 8.89 -1.99
CA GLY A 222 -1.02 9.97 -1.55
C GLY A 222 0.44 9.71 -1.88
N LEU A 223 1.27 10.77 -1.95
CA LEU A 223 2.71 10.61 -2.18
C LEU A 223 3.39 9.84 -1.05
N GLY A 224 3.02 10.14 0.20
CA GLY A 224 3.69 9.71 1.42
C GLY A 224 4.11 8.24 1.42
N GLY A 225 3.18 7.33 1.70
CA GLY A 225 3.47 5.89 1.76
C GLY A 225 3.81 5.28 0.40
N LEU A 226 3.34 5.83 -0.73
CA LEU A 226 3.71 5.28 -2.03
C LEU A 226 5.20 5.46 -2.30
N ILE A 227 5.71 6.68 -2.19
CA ILE A 227 7.13 6.99 -2.41
C ILE A 227 7.99 6.31 -1.35
N GLN A 228 7.62 6.41 -0.06
CA GLN A 228 8.50 5.96 1.00
C GLN A 228 8.72 4.44 1.03
N ASN A 229 7.82 3.67 0.41
CA ASN A 229 7.87 2.21 0.35
C ASN A 229 8.40 1.68 -1.00
N GLY A 230 8.88 2.57 -1.88
CA GLY A 230 9.29 2.24 -3.25
C GLY A 230 8.42 2.98 -4.26
N GLY A 231 7.20 2.51 -4.44
CA GLY A 231 6.17 3.17 -5.25
C GLY A 231 6.25 2.80 -6.72
N HIS A 232 5.43 1.85 -7.14
CA HIS A 232 5.28 1.48 -8.54
C HIS A 232 4.09 2.21 -9.19
N GLY A 233 4.04 2.14 -10.52
CA GLY A 233 2.96 2.63 -11.36
C GLY A 233 3.40 2.71 -12.83
N LEU A 234 2.56 3.33 -13.66
CA LEU A 234 2.62 3.32 -15.13
C LEU A 234 4.00 3.54 -15.75
N LEU A 235 4.79 4.48 -15.21
CA LEU A 235 6.09 4.85 -15.76
C LEU A 235 7.29 4.17 -15.08
N SER A 236 7.04 3.27 -14.13
CA SER A 236 8.12 2.68 -13.33
C SER A 236 9.04 1.79 -14.16
N SER A 237 8.48 1.09 -15.14
CA SER A 237 9.23 0.22 -16.03
C SER A 237 10.15 0.97 -17.00
N HIS A 238 10.00 2.28 -17.13
CA HIS A 238 10.83 3.15 -17.96
C HIS A 238 11.79 4.02 -17.13
N TYR A 239 11.35 4.53 -15.97
CA TYR A 239 12.09 5.55 -15.21
C TYR A 239 12.43 5.15 -13.76
N GLY A 240 12.25 3.89 -13.37
CA GLY A 240 12.46 3.41 -12.00
C GLY A 240 11.27 3.71 -11.10
N LEU A 241 11.32 3.30 -9.83
CA LEU A 241 10.22 3.53 -8.89
C LEU A 241 10.10 5.00 -8.49
N ALA A 242 8.97 5.40 -7.89
CA ALA A 242 8.75 6.77 -7.43
C ALA A 242 9.84 7.24 -6.44
N SER A 243 10.27 6.37 -5.52
CA SER A 243 11.42 6.58 -4.62
C SER A 243 12.74 6.88 -5.32
N ASP A 244 13.01 6.24 -6.46
CA ASP A 244 14.24 6.44 -7.25
C ASP A 244 14.30 7.85 -7.86
N ASN A 245 13.14 8.50 -7.97
CA ASN A 245 12.94 9.82 -8.58
C ASN A 245 12.92 10.96 -7.55
N VAL A 246 13.21 10.71 -6.28
CA VAL A 246 13.27 11.74 -5.22
C VAL A 246 14.67 12.32 -5.11
N TYR A 247 14.83 13.65 -5.17
CA TYR A 247 16.10 14.34 -4.94
C TYR A 247 16.30 14.77 -3.49
N GLN A 248 15.21 15.12 -2.81
CA GLN A 248 15.25 15.65 -1.45
C GLN A 248 13.87 15.48 -0.80
N VAL A 249 13.87 15.38 0.53
CA VAL A 249 12.67 15.51 1.34
C VAL A 249 12.87 16.49 2.49
N THR A 250 11.77 17.04 2.99
CA THR A 250 11.70 17.63 4.34
C THR A 250 11.06 16.60 5.27
N VAL A 251 11.76 16.22 6.34
CA VAL A 251 11.33 15.20 7.30
C VAL A 251 11.41 15.74 8.73
N ILE A 252 10.34 15.53 9.50
CA ILE A 252 10.25 15.93 10.90
C ILE A 252 10.36 14.71 11.79
N THR A 253 11.33 14.69 12.69
CA THR A 253 11.56 13.57 13.59
C THR A 253 10.62 13.62 14.81
N PRO A 254 10.39 12.49 15.50
CA PRO A 254 9.65 12.46 16.77
C PRO A 254 10.13 13.45 17.84
N GLU A 255 11.39 13.83 17.84
CA GLU A 255 11.93 14.83 18.78
C GLU A 255 11.60 16.28 18.38
N GLY A 256 11.07 16.50 17.18
CA GLY A 256 10.70 17.81 16.64
C GLY A 256 11.77 18.47 15.77
N HIS A 257 12.78 17.73 15.31
CA HIS A 257 13.77 18.27 14.39
C HIS A 257 13.22 18.30 12.97
N ILE A 258 13.20 19.48 12.33
CA ILE A 258 12.87 19.66 10.92
C ILE A 258 14.16 19.51 10.11
N LEU A 259 14.26 18.44 9.32
CA LEU A 259 15.47 18.08 8.59
C LEU A 259 15.23 18.14 7.09
N THR A 260 16.20 18.73 6.37
CA THR A 260 16.34 18.53 4.93
C THR A 260 17.21 17.29 4.69
N ALA A 261 16.67 16.27 4.03
CA ALA A 261 17.39 15.03 3.75
C ALA A 261 17.58 14.82 2.25
N ASN A 262 18.83 14.69 1.80
CA ASN A 262 19.22 14.54 0.39
C ASN A 262 20.60 13.84 0.28
N ASP A 263 21.17 13.79 -0.93
CA ASP A 263 22.46 13.13 -1.17
C ASP A 263 23.68 13.88 -0.56
N ALA A 264 23.50 15.08 0.02
CA ALA A 264 24.56 15.88 0.64
C ALA A 264 24.43 16.05 2.17
N GLN A 265 23.24 15.86 2.75
CA GLN A 265 22.99 16.00 4.18
C GLN A 265 21.88 15.06 4.66
N ASN A 266 21.99 14.58 5.91
CA ASN A 266 21.06 13.61 6.50
C ASN A 266 20.86 12.37 5.58
N GLN A 267 21.96 11.88 5.02
CA GLN A 267 21.98 10.84 3.98
C GLN A 267 21.41 9.50 4.45
N ASP A 268 21.55 9.20 5.74
CA ASP A 268 21.06 7.99 6.39
C ASP A 268 19.52 7.96 6.47
N ILE A 269 18.87 9.03 6.92
CA ILE A 269 17.40 9.12 6.87
C ILE A 269 16.91 9.29 5.43
N PHE A 270 17.65 10.00 4.56
CA PHE A 270 17.29 10.10 3.13
C PHE A 270 17.33 8.73 2.42
N TRP A 271 18.27 7.87 2.79
CA TRP A 271 18.32 6.49 2.33
C TRP A 271 17.10 5.71 2.82
N ALA A 272 16.77 5.80 4.11
CA ALA A 272 15.66 5.07 4.73
C ALA A 272 14.27 5.46 4.19
N VAL A 273 13.99 6.76 4.05
CA VAL A 273 12.69 7.24 3.53
C VAL A 273 12.49 7.00 2.03
N ARG A 274 13.49 6.44 1.33
CA ARG A 274 13.39 5.99 -0.06
C ARG A 274 13.37 4.46 -0.13
N GLY A 275 12.38 3.84 0.50
CA GLY A 275 12.09 2.41 0.32
C GLY A 275 11.69 1.63 1.57
N ALA A 276 12.04 2.09 2.78
CA ALA A 276 11.74 1.36 4.02
C ALA A 276 10.35 1.66 4.60
N GLY A 277 9.65 2.62 4.02
CA GLY A 277 8.24 2.84 4.25
C GLY A 277 7.87 4.01 5.14
N GLY A 278 6.68 4.54 4.88
CA GLY A 278 6.17 5.74 5.55
C GLY A 278 5.79 5.52 7.01
N GLY A 279 5.88 6.59 7.81
CA GLY A 279 5.44 6.59 9.21
C GLY A 279 6.39 5.89 10.19
N GLN A 280 7.67 5.73 9.82
CA GLN A 280 8.63 4.96 10.62
C GLN A 280 9.83 5.77 11.13
N PHE A 281 10.33 6.74 10.35
CA PHE A 281 11.54 7.51 10.74
C PHE A 281 11.24 8.96 11.10
N GLY A 282 10.10 9.48 10.61
CA GLY A 282 9.63 10.84 10.77
C GLY A 282 8.44 11.10 9.85
N VAL A 283 7.91 12.31 9.91
CA VAL A 283 6.84 12.79 9.02
C VAL A 283 7.47 13.53 7.85
N VAL A 284 7.29 13.02 6.63
CA VAL A 284 7.72 13.72 5.41
C VAL A 284 6.64 14.72 4.98
N THR A 285 6.98 16.02 4.94
CA THR A 285 6.05 17.10 4.56
C THR A 285 6.30 17.65 3.17
N GLU A 286 7.46 17.39 2.57
CA GLU A 286 7.79 17.84 1.21
C GLU A 286 8.65 16.80 0.48
N PHE A 287 8.38 16.63 -0.81
CA PHE A 287 9.19 15.85 -1.74
C PHE A 287 9.64 16.74 -2.91
N ILE A 288 10.92 16.66 -3.27
CA ILE A 288 11.45 17.23 -4.51
C ILE A 288 11.61 16.09 -5.52
N LEU A 289 10.71 16.04 -6.49
CA LEU A 289 10.54 14.96 -7.45
C LEU A 289 11.14 15.32 -8.80
N GLN A 290 11.93 14.41 -9.37
CA GLN A 290 12.35 14.51 -10.77
C GLN A 290 11.15 14.45 -11.72
N THR A 291 11.13 15.33 -12.72
CA THR A 291 10.15 15.26 -13.81
C THR A 291 10.74 14.63 -15.08
N HIS A 292 9.86 14.14 -15.94
CA HIS A 292 10.18 13.56 -17.24
C HIS A 292 9.35 14.20 -18.34
N PRO A 293 9.81 14.18 -19.61
CA PRO A 293 8.97 14.56 -20.74
C PRO A 293 7.71 13.69 -20.81
N ILE A 294 6.58 14.27 -21.18
CA ILE A 294 5.36 13.49 -21.44
C ILE A 294 5.58 12.60 -22.68
N PRO A 295 5.12 11.33 -22.68
CA PRO A 295 4.97 10.56 -23.90
C PRO A 295 4.02 11.26 -24.89
N GLU A 296 4.33 11.17 -26.19
CA GLU A 296 3.49 11.72 -27.27
C GLU A 296 2.15 10.99 -27.33
N ASN A 297 2.18 9.66 -27.21
CA ASN A 297 0.98 8.83 -27.18
C ASN A 297 1.13 7.61 -26.27
N VAL A 298 -0.02 7.05 -25.93
CA VAL A 298 -0.18 5.76 -25.25
C VAL A 298 -0.99 4.86 -26.16
N VAL A 299 -0.45 3.66 -26.43
CA VAL A 299 -1.16 2.60 -27.13
C VAL A 299 -1.50 1.50 -26.14
N THR A 300 -2.77 1.15 -26.05
CA THR A 300 -3.25 0.03 -25.22
C THR A 300 -3.86 -1.04 -26.08
N GLY A 301 -3.77 -2.30 -25.66
CA GLY A 301 -4.47 -3.41 -26.28
C GLY A 301 -4.48 -4.61 -25.35
N GLY A 302 -5.17 -5.68 -25.71
CA GLY A 302 -5.27 -6.81 -24.80
C GLY A 302 -5.67 -8.12 -25.43
N LEU A 303 -5.61 -9.16 -24.61
CA LEU A 303 -5.96 -10.53 -24.95
C LEU A 303 -6.60 -11.19 -23.73
N THR A 304 -7.73 -11.85 -23.93
CA THR A 304 -8.36 -12.70 -22.91
C THR A 304 -8.36 -14.13 -23.39
N PHE A 305 -8.08 -15.09 -22.51
CA PHE A 305 -8.27 -16.50 -22.81
C PHE A 305 -8.74 -17.32 -21.62
N TYR A 306 -9.39 -18.45 -21.91
CA TYR A 306 -9.91 -19.40 -20.93
C TYR A 306 -10.15 -20.77 -21.61
N ALA A 307 -10.41 -21.81 -20.82
CA ALA A 307 -10.72 -23.15 -21.34
C ALA A 307 -11.94 -23.14 -22.28
N SER A 308 -11.86 -23.79 -23.45
CA SER A 308 -12.95 -23.79 -24.43
C SER A 308 -14.20 -24.57 -23.99
N ASN A 309 -14.04 -25.52 -23.07
CA ASN A 309 -15.10 -26.34 -22.50
C ASN A 309 -14.64 -26.90 -21.13
N LYS A 310 -15.50 -27.68 -20.47
CA LYS A 310 -15.26 -28.22 -19.12
C LYS A 310 -14.45 -29.54 -19.08
N SER A 311 -13.77 -29.90 -20.16
CA SER A 311 -12.93 -31.10 -20.18
C SER A 311 -11.60 -30.86 -19.46
N ASN A 312 -11.04 -31.92 -18.86
CA ASN A 312 -9.71 -31.88 -18.24
C ASN A 312 -8.62 -31.43 -19.24
N THR A 313 -8.78 -31.75 -20.53
CA THR A 313 -7.84 -31.34 -21.57
C THR A 313 -7.88 -29.83 -21.79
N SER A 314 -9.06 -29.23 -21.86
CA SER A 314 -9.22 -27.77 -21.99
C SER A 314 -8.75 -27.01 -20.75
N GLU A 315 -8.94 -27.59 -19.56
CA GLU A 315 -8.41 -27.04 -18.32
C GLU A 315 -6.88 -27.09 -18.27
N LEU A 316 -6.26 -28.22 -18.62
CA LEU A 316 -4.80 -28.32 -18.67
C LEU A 316 -4.21 -27.35 -19.72
N ALA A 317 -4.91 -27.20 -20.85
CA ALA A 317 -4.56 -26.25 -21.89
C ALA A 317 -4.58 -24.79 -21.40
N SER A 318 -5.58 -24.39 -20.60
CA SER A 318 -5.62 -23.02 -20.06
C SER A 318 -4.53 -22.76 -19.01
N TRP A 319 -4.16 -23.74 -18.19
CA TRP A 319 -2.99 -23.63 -17.31
C TRP A 319 -1.67 -23.52 -18.08
N THR A 320 -1.52 -24.29 -19.16
CA THR A 320 -0.35 -24.24 -20.04
C THR A 320 -0.22 -22.86 -20.68
N ALA A 321 -1.32 -22.35 -21.26
CA ALA A 321 -1.37 -21.01 -21.85
C ALA A 321 -1.05 -19.90 -20.83
N PHE A 322 -1.45 -20.09 -19.57
CA PHE A 322 -1.11 -19.14 -18.51
C PHE A 322 0.37 -19.16 -18.14
N ALA A 323 0.98 -20.33 -18.04
CA ALA A 323 2.43 -20.45 -17.83
C ALA A 323 3.24 -19.86 -19.00
N GLU A 324 2.80 -20.07 -20.24
CA GLU A 324 3.42 -19.44 -21.43
C GLU A 324 3.32 -17.91 -21.35
N THR A 325 2.13 -17.39 -21.04
CA THR A 325 1.91 -15.95 -20.86
C THR A 325 2.82 -15.36 -19.76
N ALA A 326 2.93 -16.03 -18.62
CA ALA A 326 3.80 -15.59 -17.53
C ALA A 326 5.29 -15.62 -17.93
N SER A 327 5.71 -16.63 -18.70
CA SER A 327 7.07 -16.76 -19.22
C SER A 327 7.45 -15.67 -20.23
N GLU A 328 6.49 -15.11 -20.95
CA GLU A 328 6.70 -14.02 -21.92
C GLU A 328 6.84 -12.64 -21.27
N ILE A 329 6.47 -12.48 -20.00
CA ILE A 329 6.50 -11.18 -19.31
C ILE A 329 7.87 -10.47 -19.44
N PRO A 330 9.02 -11.13 -19.17
CA PRO A 330 10.31 -10.47 -19.30
C PRO A 330 10.60 -9.98 -20.72
N HIS A 331 10.21 -10.75 -21.74
CA HIS A 331 10.42 -10.39 -23.15
C HIS A 331 9.54 -9.19 -23.57
N LEU A 332 8.25 -9.20 -23.19
CA LEU A 332 7.35 -8.07 -23.41
C LEU A 332 7.93 -6.78 -22.78
N MET A 333 8.37 -6.87 -21.53
CA MET A 333 8.89 -5.71 -20.81
C MET A 333 10.25 -5.22 -21.30
N ASP A 334 11.13 -6.13 -21.74
CA ASP A 334 12.41 -5.75 -22.36
C ASP A 334 12.18 -5.00 -23.69
N SER A 335 11.07 -5.27 -24.38
CA SER A 335 10.63 -4.55 -25.59
C SER A 335 9.99 -3.18 -25.32
N GLY A 336 9.82 -2.80 -24.05
CA GLY A 336 9.26 -1.49 -23.63
C GLY A 336 7.75 -1.50 -23.38
N ILE A 337 7.12 -2.68 -23.31
CA ILE A 337 5.69 -2.86 -22.99
C ILE A 337 5.52 -3.03 -21.47
N THR A 338 4.47 -2.45 -20.91
CA THR A 338 4.05 -2.63 -19.51
C THR A 338 2.55 -2.96 -19.47
N GLY A 339 1.94 -2.95 -18.28
CA GLY A 339 0.51 -3.20 -18.09
C GLY A 339 0.23 -4.17 -16.96
N THR A 340 -0.83 -4.96 -17.13
CA THR A 340 -1.33 -5.89 -16.11
C THR A 340 -1.75 -7.20 -16.73
N ILE A 341 -1.44 -8.33 -16.07
CA ILE A 341 -2.03 -9.63 -16.37
C ILE A 341 -2.83 -10.06 -15.14
N MET A 342 -4.13 -10.21 -15.29
CA MET A 342 -5.03 -10.69 -14.24
C MET A 342 -5.49 -12.10 -14.58
N ALA A 343 -5.51 -12.98 -13.59
CA ALA A 343 -5.98 -14.34 -13.75
C ALA A 343 -6.90 -14.71 -12.58
N ALA A 344 -8.00 -15.39 -12.86
CA ALA A 344 -8.95 -15.83 -11.83
C ALA A 344 -9.36 -17.28 -12.06
N THR A 345 -9.73 -17.97 -10.97
CA THR A 345 -10.25 -19.34 -10.98
C THR A 345 -11.68 -19.39 -10.42
N GLY A 346 -12.37 -20.52 -10.59
CA GLY A 346 -13.70 -20.75 -10.02
C GLY A 346 -14.75 -19.77 -10.54
N LYS A 347 -15.62 -19.29 -9.65
CA LYS A 347 -16.70 -18.35 -10.02
C LYS A 347 -16.15 -17.00 -10.47
N SER A 348 -15.03 -16.56 -9.89
CA SER A 348 -14.34 -15.33 -10.29
C SER A 348 -13.89 -15.39 -11.75
N ALA A 349 -13.40 -16.55 -12.23
CA ALA A 349 -13.00 -16.73 -13.61
C ALA A 349 -14.14 -16.41 -14.61
N SER A 350 -15.34 -16.92 -14.35
CA SER A 350 -16.52 -16.70 -15.19
C SER A 350 -16.92 -15.23 -15.26
N THR A 351 -16.94 -14.55 -14.11
CA THR A 351 -17.20 -13.10 -14.06
C THR A 351 -16.14 -12.31 -14.83
N TYR A 352 -14.87 -12.66 -14.71
CA TYR A 352 -13.76 -12.01 -15.41
C TYR A 352 -13.82 -12.25 -16.92
N ALA A 353 -14.14 -13.47 -17.36
CA ALA A 353 -14.30 -13.80 -18.77
C ALA A 353 -15.60 -13.27 -19.40
N GLY A 354 -16.56 -12.81 -18.58
CA GLY A 354 -17.87 -12.34 -19.04
C GLY A 354 -18.75 -13.47 -19.58
N VAL A 355 -18.69 -14.64 -18.95
CA VAL A 355 -19.46 -15.84 -19.34
C VAL A 355 -20.33 -16.31 -18.18
N ASP A 356 -21.52 -16.83 -18.51
CA ASP A 356 -22.49 -17.30 -17.51
C ASP A 356 -22.12 -18.68 -16.92
N GLU A 357 -21.32 -19.46 -17.65
CA GLU A 357 -20.90 -20.79 -17.22
C GLU A 357 -19.69 -20.76 -16.30
N VAL A 358 -19.68 -21.62 -15.28
CA VAL A 358 -18.49 -21.87 -14.45
C VAL A 358 -17.38 -22.47 -15.32
N LEU A 359 -16.25 -21.76 -15.40
CA LEU A 359 -15.09 -22.18 -16.17
C LEU A 359 -14.25 -23.22 -15.41
N SER A 360 -13.65 -24.15 -16.16
CA SER A 360 -12.61 -25.04 -15.66
C SER A 360 -11.24 -24.39 -15.88
N GLY A 361 -10.34 -24.46 -14.89
CA GLY A 361 -9.05 -23.78 -14.93
C GLY A 361 -9.13 -22.23 -14.84
N PRO A 362 -8.05 -21.52 -15.19
CA PRO A 362 -8.00 -20.07 -15.12
C PRO A 362 -8.67 -19.38 -16.31
N ALA A 363 -9.24 -18.21 -16.05
CA ALA A 363 -9.48 -17.17 -17.05
C ALA A 363 -8.43 -16.07 -16.89
N VAL A 364 -7.77 -15.68 -17.98
CA VAL A 364 -6.66 -14.73 -17.98
C VAL A 364 -6.99 -13.54 -18.86
N ILE A 365 -6.74 -12.33 -18.35
CA ILE A 365 -6.89 -11.05 -19.06
C ILE A 365 -5.55 -10.35 -19.06
N ILE A 366 -5.05 -10.06 -20.25
CA ILE A 366 -3.82 -9.35 -20.51
C ILE A 366 -4.19 -7.96 -21.00
N ASN A 367 -3.76 -6.93 -20.28
CA ASN A 367 -3.85 -5.53 -20.71
C ASN A 367 -2.43 -5.00 -20.87
N LEU A 368 -2.06 -4.66 -22.10
CA LEU A 368 -0.74 -4.14 -22.43
C LEU A 368 -0.81 -2.65 -22.72
N ILE A 369 0.24 -1.95 -22.32
CA ILE A 369 0.43 -0.52 -22.47
C ILE A 369 1.82 -0.31 -23.07
N ALA A 370 1.90 0.57 -24.06
CA ALA A 370 3.18 1.00 -24.61
C ALA A 370 3.13 2.51 -24.92
N TYR A 371 4.27 3.17 -24.72
CA TYR A 371 4.44 4.61 -24.93
C TYR A 371 5.15 4.86 -26.25
N ASN A 372 4.83 5.98 -26.92
CA ASN A 372 5.52 6.43 -28.14
C ASN A 372 5.61 5.34 -29.22
N THR A 373 4.49 4.66 -29.48
CA THR A 373 4.42 3.52 -30.41
C THR A 373 3.18 3.57 -31.30
N THR A 374 2.99 2.57 -32.16
CA THR A 374 1.86 2.51 -33.10
C THR A 374 0.86 1.40 -32.75
N ILE A 375 -0.39 1.58 -33.19
CA ILE A 375 -1.42 0.52 -33.16
C ILE A 375 -0.93 -0.74 -33.86
N GLN A 376 -0.21 -0.60 -34.99
CA GLN A 376 0.29 -1.74 -35.75
C GLN A 376 1.30 -2.56 -34.94
N ALA A 377 2.24 -1.92 -34.24
CA ALA A 377 3.21 -2.61 -33.39
C ALA A 377 2.52 -3.40 -32.27
N MET A 378 1.60 -2.77 -31.54
CA MET A 378 0.81 -3.45 -30.50
C MET A 378 -0.03 -4.60 -31.08
N ASN A 379 -0.65 -4.38 -32.25
CA ASN A 379 -1.44 -5.39 -32.91
C ASN A 379 -0.60 -6.62 -33.28
N THR A 380 0.61 -6.41 -33.81
CA THR A 380 1.56 -7.50 -34.10
C THR A 380 1.94 -8.25 -32.83
N THR A 381 2.26 -7.56 -31.74
CA THR A 381 2.56 -8.21 -30.45
C THR A 381 1.41 -9.10 -29.98
N LEU A 382 0.18 -8.57 -29.98
CA LEU A 382 -1.00 -9.32 -29.51
C LEU A 382 -1.32 -10.52 -30.41
N HIS A 383 -1.18 -10.38 -31.74
CA HIS A 383 -1.40 -11.50 -32.66
C HIS A 383 -0.31 -12.57 -32.52
N ASN A 384 0.95 -12.19 -32.33
CA ASN A 384 2.03 -13.15 -32.09
C ASN A 384 1.78 -13.93 -30.80
N LEU A 385 1.42 -13.24 -29.71
CA LEU A 385 1.07 -13.87 -28.45
C LEU A 385 -0.14 -14.79 -28.60
N SER A 386 -1.23 -14.32 -29.23
CA SER A 386 -2.41 -15.13 -29.47
C SER A 386 -2.11 -16.38 -30.29
N ASN A 387 -1.32 -16.25 -31.37
CA ASN A 387 -0.94 -17.37 -32.23
C ASN A 387 -0.09 -18.40 -31.48
N GLN A 388 0.86 -17.95 -30.66
CA GLN A 388 1.68 -18.82 -29.80
C GLN A 388 0.79 -19.65 -28.88
N LEU A 389 -0.14 -19.00 -28.16
CA LEU A 389 -1.05 -19.69 -27.26
C LEU A 389 -1.95 -20.68 -28.01
N THR A 390 -2.57 -20.29 -29.13
CA THR A 390 -3.49 -21.19 -29.86
C THR A 390 -2.79 -22.36 -30.55
N ASN A 391 -1.55 -22.18 -31.02
CA ASN A 391 -0.79 -23.26 -31.67
C ASN A 391 -0.35 -24.33 -30.66
N ASN A 392 0.01 -23.93 -29.45
CA ASN A 392 0.45 -24.84 -28.40
C ASN A 392 -0.72 -25.43 -27.60
N THR A 393 -1.88 -24.76 -27.59
CA THR A 393 -3.05 -25.13 -26.78
C THR A 393 -4.36 -25.05 -27.58
N ALA A 394 -4.59 -26.00 -28.49
CA ALA A 394 -5.76 -26.01 -29.40
C ALA A 394 -7.15 -26.16 -28.71
N GLN A 395 -7.23 -26.01 -27.38
CA GLN A 395 -8.41 -26.25 -26.55
C GLN A 395 -8.78 -25.05 -25.66
N ILE A 396 -8.24 -23.85 -25.95
CA ILE A 396 -8.63 -22.60 -25.30
C ILE A 396 -9.47 -21.71 -26.23
N THR A 397 -10.28 -20.84 -25.65
CA THR A 397 -10.93 -19.73 -26.34
C THR A 397 -10.08 -18.48 -26.14
N THR A 398 -9.80 -17.74 -27.21
CA THR A 398 -9.07 -16.46 -27.16
C THR A 398 -9.92 -15.31 -27.69
N LYS A 399 -9.85 -14.14 -27.06
CA LYS A 399 -10.50 -12.91 -27.50
C LYS A 399 -9.51 -11.75 -27.46
N LEU A 400 -9.23 -11.17 -28.63
CA LEU A 400 -8.40 -9.98 -28.75
C LEU A 400 -9.21 -8.72 -28.45
N THR A 401 -8.60 -7.81 -27.69
CA THR A 401 -9.06 -6.43 -27.53
C THR A 401 -8.24 -5.56 -28.49
N PRO A 402 -8.88 -4.98 -29.53
CA PRO A 402 -8.19 -4.20 -30.55
C PRO A 402 -7.37 -3.06 -29.94
N PRO A 403 -6.15 -2.80 -30.44
CA PRO A 403 -5.36 -1.70 -29.90
C PRO A 403 -5.98 -0.34 -30.19
N THR A 404 -5.90 0.56 -29.22
CA THR A 404 -6.32 1.95 -29.31
C THR A 404 -5.14 2.87 -29.02
N THR A 405 -5.20 4.11 -29.51
CA THR A 405 -4.18 5.15 -29.24
C THR A 405 -4.84 6.42 -28.76
N GLN A 406 -4.20 7.11 -27.82
CA GLN A 406 -4.61 8.43 -27.36
C GLN A 406 -3.41 9.20 -26.80
N SER A 407 -3.58 10.49 -26.52
CA SER A 407 -2.53 11.29 -25.86
C SER A 407 -2.25 10.76 -24.46
N TYR A 408 -1.04 10.98 -23.95
CA TYR A 408 -0.70 10.63 -22.57
C TYR A 408 -1.65 11.24 -21.54
N TRP A 409 -1.97 12.54 -21.67
CA TRP A 409 -2.91 13.20 -20.78
C TRP A 409 -4.30 12.55 -20.81
N SER A 410 -4.83 12.24 -21.99
CA SER A 410 -6.13 11.59 -22.12
C SER A 410 -6.17 10.22 -21.42
N TYR A 411 -5.03 9.51 -21.40
CA TYR A 411 -4.88 8.21 -20.74
C TYR A 411 -4.79 8.29 -19.23
N ILE A 412 -3.94 9.16 -18.71
CA ILE A 412 -3.73 9.27 -17.28
C ILE A 412 -4.67 10.27 -16.60
N LYS A 413 -5.62 10.86 -17.34
CA LYS A 413 -6.52 11.89 -16.83
C LYS A 413 -7.18 11.40 -15.54
N PRO A 414 -6.92 12.05 -14.40
CA PRO A 414 -7.38 11.56 -13.11
C PRO A 414 -8.89 11.49 -13.03
N ASN A 415 -9.40 10.36 -12.52
CA ASN A 415 -10.76 10.24 -12.04
C ASN A 415 -10.72 10.08 -10.52
N PHE A 416 -10.90 11.18 -9.80
CA PHE A 416 -10.87 11.21 -8.33
C PHE A 416 -12.00 10.41 -7.67
N LEU A 417 -12.97 9.94 -8.45
CA LEU A 417 -14.08 9.09 -8.01
C LEU A 417 -13.97 7.65 -8.53
N ALA A 418 -12.86 7.28 -9.18
CA ALA A 418 -12.66 5.92 -9.70
C ALA A 418 -12.40 4.89 -8.58
N SER A 419 -11.71 5.32 -7.51
CA SER A 419 -11.35 4.43 -6.40
C SER A 419 -12.55 4.24 -5.47
N GLN A 420 -13.34 3.19 -5.77
CA GLN A 420 -14.60 2.86 -5.09
C GLN A 420 -14.53 1.58 -4.26
N SER A 421 -13.32 1.15 -3.88
CA SER A 421 -13.09 -0.05 -3.07
C SER A 421 -12.86 0.24 -1.59
N ALA A 422 -12.95 1.49 -1.15
CA ALA A 422 -12.86 1.82 0.27
C ALA A 422 -14.05 1.22 1.04
N GLY A 423 -13.88 1.02 2.34
CA GLY A 423 -14.80 0.28 3.20
C GLY A 423 -14.78 -1.24 3.01
N ALA A 424 -13.99 -1.77 2.07
CA ALA A 424 -13.77 -3.21 1.94
C ALA A 424 -12.89 -3.75 3.07
N SER A 425 -12.90 -5.08 3.25
CA SER A 425 -11.98 -5.79 4.14
C SER A 425 -11.34 -6.91 3.34
N SER A 426 -10.01 -6.88 3.22
CA SER A 426 -9.25 -7.92 2.54
C SER A 426 -7.86 -8.00 3.16
N LEU A 427 -7.32 -9.22 3.13
CA LEU A 427 -5.91 -9.50 3.35
C LEU A 427 -5.45 -10.29 2.11
N PHE A 428 -4.24 -10.03 1.64
CA PHE A 428 -3.63 -10.71 0.52
C PHE A 428 -2.11 -10.72 0.68
N THR A 429 -1.43 -11.51 -0.14
CA THR A 429 0.04 -11.60 -0.15
C THR A 429 0.58 -11.21 -1.52
N SER A 430 1.85 -10.87 -1.60
CA SER A 430 2.51 -10.60 -2.87
C SER A 430 3.94 -11.12 -2.93
N ARG A 431 4.45 -11.21 -4.15
CA ARG A 431 5.85 -11.51 -4.42
C ARG A 431 6.32 -10.81 -5.68
N LEU A 432 7.57 -10.36 -5.67
CA LEU A 432 8.27 -9.90 -6.86
C LEU A 432 8.80 -11.12 -7.61
N LEU A 433 8.65 -11.14 -8.93
CA LEU A 433 9.14 -12.23 -9.79
C LEU A 433 10.06 -11.67 -10.88
N GLY A 434 11.22 -12.30 -11.05
CA GLY A 434 12.22 -11.97 -12.06
C GLY A 434 12.25 -13.00 -13.20
N LYS A 435 13.31 -12.94 -14.00
CA LYS A 435 13.52 -13.89 -15.11
C LYS A 435 13.64 -15.33 -14.65
N SER A 436 14.25 -15.56 -13.48
CA SER A 436 14.43 -16.89 -12.90
C SER A 436 13.11 -17.55 -12.56
N GLU A 437 12.15 -16.79 -12.02
CA GLU A 437 10.86 -17.29 -11.54
C GLU A 437 9.80 -17.37 -12.66
N LEU A 438 10.02 -16.68 -13.77
CA LEU A 438 9.08 -16.59 -14.90
C LEU A 438 9.56 -17.40 -16.10
N SER A 439 10.61 -16.91 -16.77
CA SER A 439 11.05 -17.42 -18.07
C SER A 439 12.09 -18.56 -18.01
N SER A 440 12.76 -18.73 -16.86
CA SER A 440 13.85 -19.72 -16.72
C SER A 440 13.43 -21.01 -16.01
N LEU A 441 12.23 -21.04 -15.42
CA LEU A 441 11.68 -22.27 -14.83
C LEU A 441 11.23 -23.24 -15.93
N PRO A 442 11.39 -24.56 -15.73
CA PRO A 442 10.67 -25.53 -16.53
C PRO A 442 9.17 -25.24 -16.52
N GLN A 443 8.52 -25.31 -17.68
CA GLN A 443 7.10 -24.97 -17.81
C GLN A 443 6.21 -25.76 -16.84
N ALA A 444 6.52 -27.04 -16.61
CA ALA A 444 5.78 -27.87 -15.65
C ALA A 444 5.85 -27.33 -14.22
N ASP A 445 7.01 -26.80 -13.80
CA ASP A 445 7.18 -26.22 -12.47
C ASP A 445 6.42 -24.90 -12.35
N LEU A 446 6.45 -24.07 -13.40
CA LEU A 446 5.68 -22.83 -13.44
C LEU A 446 4.16 -23.11 -13.40
N ILE A 447 3.67 -24.08 -14.17
CA ILE A 447 2.27 -24.53 -14.09
C ILE A 447 1.92 -24.96 -12.66
N TYR A 448 2.79 -25.77 -12.03
CA TYR A 448 2.59 -26.23 -10.67
C TYR A 448 2.46 -25.04 -9.69
N TYR A 449 3.39 -24.09 -9.70
CA TYR A 449 3.32 -22.93 -8.81
C TYR A 449 2.10 -22.05 -9.07
N LEU A 450 1.75 -21.81 -10.33
CA LEU A 450 0.54 -21.07 -10.69
C LEU A 450 -0.72 -21.78 -10.16
N GLN A 451 -0.80 -23.11 -10.24
CA GLN A 451 -1.92 -23.86 -9.66
C GLN A 451 -1.97 -23.76 -8.14
N GLN A 452 -0.82 -23.88 -7.46
CA GLN A 452 -0.78 -23.83 -5.99
C GLN A 452 -1.12 -22.45 -5.44
N ILE A 453 -0.68 -21.37 -6.08
CA ILE A 453 -0.90 -20.02 -5.58
C ILE A 453 -2.37 -19.56 -5.70
N PHE A 454 -3.19 -20.26 -6.49
CA PHE A 454 -4.63 -20.05 -6.60
C PHE A 454 -5.45 -20.75 -5.50
N ALA A 455 -4.82 -21.30 -4.46
CA ALA A 455 -5.55 -21.86 -3.33
C ALA A 455 -6.53 -20.81 -2.75
N SER A 456 -7.72 -21.26 -2.34
CA SER A 456 -8.80 -20.39 -1.86
C SER A 456 -9.44 -20.99 -0.62
N GLN A 457 -9.58 -20.19 0.43
CA GLN A 457 -10.18 -20.62 1.70
C GLN A 457 -11.66 -20.97 1.53
N SER A 458 -12.38 -20.28 0.63
CA SER A 458 -13.81 -20.48 0.38
C SER A 458 -14.14 -21.55 -0.67
N GLY A 459 -13.13 -22.02 -1.42
CA GLY A 459 -13.30 -22.91 -2.57
C GLY A 459 -14.02 -22.29 -3.79
N SER A 460 -14.42 -21.01 -3.73
CA SER A 460 -15.16 -20.34 -4.81
C SER A 460 -14.27 -19.80 -5.95
N GLY A 461 -12.96 -19.98 -5.83
CA GLY A 461 -11.94 -19.41 -6.72
C GLY A 461 -11.06 -18.38 -6.03
N SER A 462 -10.03 -17.93 -6.73
CA SER A 462 -9.06 -16.92 -6.28
C SER A 462 -8.71 -15.98 -7.45
N LEU A 463 -7.97 -14.91 -7.16
CA LEU A 463 -7.49 -13.90 -8.10
C LEU A 463 -5.97 -13.76 -7.95
N LEU A 464 -5.29 -13.59 -9.07
CA LEU A 464 -3.87 -13.30 -9.16
C LEU A 464 -3.69 -12.10 -10.09
N ILE A 465 -2.93 -11.09 -9.66
CA ILE A 465 -2.68 -9.87 -10.43
C ILE A 465 -1.17 -9.69 -10.59
N PHE A 466 -0.69 -9.74 -11.82
CA PHE A 466 0.67 -9.39 -12.20
C PHE A 466 0.66 -7.93 -12.66
N GLY A 467 1.28 -7.06 -11.89
CA GLY A 467 1.64 -5.73 -12.34
C GLY A 467 3.02 -5.77 -13.02
N LEU A 468 3.11 -5.24 -14.24
CA LEU A 468 4.32 -5.25 -15.06
C LEU A 468 5.13 -3.96 -14.86
N GLN A 469 5.39 -3.57 -13.61
CA GLN A 469 6.02 -2.27 -13.29
C GLN A 469 7.53 -2.34 -13.03
N GLY A 470 8.13 -3.53 -13.01
CA GLY A 470 9.59 -3.72 -12.91
C GLY A 470 10.33 -3.49 -14.23
N GLY A 471 11.36 -4.29 -14.50
CA GLY A 471 12.09 -4.26 -15.77
C GLY A 471 13.13 -3.14 -15.86
N ARG A 472 13.43 -2.70 -17.09
CA ARG A 472 14.62 -1.89 -17.39
C ARG A 472 14.72 -0.59 -16.60
N GLY A 473 13.62 0.12 -16.39
CA GLY A 473 13.58 1.34 -15.59
C GLY A 473 14.09 1.10 -14.18
N THR A 474 13.54 0.10 -13.50
CA THR A 474 13.94 -0.29 -12.14
C THR A 474 15.35 -0.89 -12.05
N ALA A 475 15.76 -1.68 -13.04
CA ALA A 475 17.07 -2.34 -13.09
C ALA A 475 18.23 -1.37 -13.34
N ASN A 476 18.03 -0.35 -14.17
CA ASN A 476 19.07 0.59 -14.57
C ASN A 476 19.26 1.78 -13.61
N VAL A 477 18.52 1.81 -12.49
CA VAL A 477 18.69 2.85 -11.48
C VAL A 477 20.10 2.80 -10.90
N PRO A 478 20.87 3.90 -10.93
CA PRO A 478 22.19 3.98 -10.32
C PRO A 478 22.13 3.70 -8.82
N GLU A 479 23.13 3.01 -8.26
CA GLU A 479 23.13 2.58 -6.86
C GLU A 479 22.84 3.70 -5.86
N GLN A 480 23.37 4.89 -6.10
CA GLN A 480 23.20 6.08 -5.23
C GLN A 480 21.74 6.59 -5.21
N ARG A 481 20.94 6.24 -6.22
CA ARG A 481 19.53 6.64 -6.34
C ARG A 481 18.55 5.62 -5.76
N ARG A 482 19.01 4.40 -5.43
CA ARG A 482 18.15 3.26 -5.08
C ARG A 482 17.49 3.34 -3.70
N GLY A 483 18.00 4.21 -2.82
CA GLY A 483 17.54 4.29 -1.43
C GLY A 483 17.63 2.94 -0.71
N SER A 484 16.69 2.68 0.18
CA SER A 484 16.54 1.42 0.91
C SER A 484 15.47 0.50 0.31
N VAL A 485 15.09 0.72 -0.95
CA VAL A 485 14.16 -0.17 -1.68
C VAL A 485 14.71 -1.59 -1.67
N LEU A 486 13.83 -2.58 -1.44
CA LEU A 486 14.17 -4.00 -1.51
C LEU A 486 14.96 -4.32 -2.79
N PRO A 487 16.20 -4.84 -2.71
CA PRO A 487 17.09 -4.97 -3.86
C PRO A 487 16.56 -5.80 -5.03
N SER A 488 15.66 -6.75 -4.77
CA SER A 488 15.06 -7.61 -5.80
C SER A 488 14.18 -6.84 -6.80
N TRP A 489 13.73 -5.63 -6.49
CA TRP A 489 13.14 -4.73 -7.49
C TRP A 489 14.06 -4.48 -8.68
N ARG A 490 15.38 -4.58 -8.51
CA ARG A 490 16.36 -4.36 -9.59
C ARG A 490 16.43 -5.52 -10.59
N SER A 491 15.86 -6.68 -10.26
CA SER A 491 15.76 -7.85 -11.14
C SER A 491 14.31 -8.30 -11.40
N ALA A 492 13.35 -7.69 -10.71
CA ALA A 492 11.94 -7.99 -10.86
C ALA A 492 11.40 -7.47 -12.20
N TYR A 493 10.47 -8.23 -12.78
CA TYR A 493 9.63 -7.82 -13.89
C TYR A 493 8.20 -7.61 -13.42
N ALA A 494 7.68 -8.58 -12.65
CA ALA A 494 6.32 -8.54 -12.15
C ALA A 494 6.28 -8.33 -10.63
N HIS A 495 5.37 -7.48 -10.19
CA HIS A 495 4.83 -7.50 -8.83
C HIS A 495 3.52 -8.29 -8.85
N VAL A 496 3.47 -9.41 -8.13
CA VAL A 496 2.32 -10.33 -8.19
C VAL A 496 1.58 -10.36 -6.88
N MET A 497 0.30 -9.98 -6.89
CA MET A 497 -0.61 -10.07 -5.73
C MET A 497 -1.50 -11.30 -5.85
N ALA A 498 -1.54 -12.13 -4.80
CA ALA A 498 -2.38 -13.32 -4.70
C ALA A 498 -3.45 -13.17 -3.60
N TYR A 499 -4.69 -13.41 -3.99
CA TYR A 499 -5.87 -13.40 -3.13
C TYR A 499 -6.32 -14.85 -2.84
N GLY A 500 -7.20 -15.05 -1.87
CA GLY A 500 -7.78 -16.37 -1.61
C GLY A 500 -8.26 -16.56 -0.17
N GLY A 501 -7.67 -15.81 0.75
CA GLY A 501 -8.14 -15.71 2.14
C GLY A 501 -9.38 -14.83 2.26
N SER A 502 -10.24 -15.18 3.21
CA SER A 502 -11.45 -14.43 3.53
C SER A 502 -11.29 -13.69 4.85
N VAL A 503 -11.87 -12.49 4.92
CA VAL A 503 -11.87 -11.68 6.14
C VAL A 503 -13.31 -11.41 6.53
N ASN A 504 -13.75 -11.98 7.66
CA ASN A 504 -15.09 -11.78 8.16
C ASN A 504 -15.22 -10.43 8.88
N ALA A 505 -15.65 -9.40 8.14
CA ALA A 505 -15.75 -8.05 8.67
C ALA A 505 -16.86 -7.85 9.73
N THR A 506 -17.91 -8.68 9.75
CA THR A 506 -19.03 -8.60 10.72
C THR A 506 -18.76 -9.39 12.01
N GLY A 507 -17.76 -10.28 11.99
CA GLY A 507 -17.24 -10.94 13.18
C GLY A 507 -16.34 -10.02 14.00
N ASP A 508 -15.46 -10.63 14.78
CA ASP A 508 -14.42 -9.94 15.54
C ASP A 508 -13.25 -9.58 14.60
N PRO A 509 -13.01 -8.28 14.31
CA PRO A 509 -11.98 -7.86 13.36
C PRO A 509 -10.57 -8.40 13.67
N ALA A 510 -10.20 -8.46 14.94
CA ALA A 510 -8.88 -8.94 15.35
C ALA A 510 -8.75 -10.45 15.12
N ALA A 511 -9.79 -11.23 15.48
CA ALA A 511 -9.80 -12.66 15.22
C ALA A 511 -9.83 -12.97 13.72
N SER A 512 -10.65 -12.23 12.94
CA SER A 512 -10.76 -12.39 11.49
C SER A 512 -9.45 -12.11 10.77
N LEU A 513 -8.71 -11.06 11.17
CA LEU A 513 -7.39 -10.79 10.61
C LEU A 513 -6.38 -11.88 10.98
N ALA A 514 -6.38 -12.34 12.22
CA ALA A 514 -5.49 -13.42 12.67
C ALA A 514 -5.75 -14.75 11.95
N GLU A 515 -7.02 -15.13 11.76
CA GLU A 515 -7.40 -16.33 11.02
C GLU A 515 -6.97 -16.25 9.55
N ALA A 516 -7.23 -15.11 8.90
CA ALA A 516 -6.80 -14.89 7.52
C ALA A 516 -5.28 -14.91 7.40
N ALA A 517 -4.56 -14.26 8.33
CA ALA A 517 -3.11 -14.24 8.37
C ALA A 517 -2.52 -15.63 8.51
N GLU A 518 -3.04 -16.45 9.43
CA GLU A 518 -2.61 -17.83 9.62
C GLU A 518 -2.86 -18.69 8.38
N TRP A 519 -3.99 -18.49 7.69
CA TRP A 519 -4.24 -19.17 6.42
C TRP A 519 -3.22 -18.77 5.35
N TYR A 520 -2.93 -17.48 5.18
CA TYR A 520 -1.91 -17.05 4.21
C TYR A 520 -0.53 -17.61 4.57
N GLU A 521 -0.14 -17.55 5.84
CA GLU A 521 1.16 -18.05 6.34
C GLU A 521 1.31 -19.56 6.17
N SER A 522 0.24 -20.34 6.35
CA SER A 522 0.27 -21.80 6.23
C SER A 522 0.04 -22.31 4.80
N VAL A 523 -0.62 -21.54 3.94
CA VAL A 523 -1.05 -21.99 2.60
C VAL A 523 -0.29 -21.30 1.46
N LEU A 524 -0.30 -19.97 1.37
CA LEU A 524 0.26 -19.26 0.22
C LEU A 524 1.71 -18.81 0.40
N GLU A 525 2.11 -18.38 1.61
CA GLU A 525 3.50 -17.99 1.88
C GLU A 525 4.50 -19.13 1.61
N PRO A 526 4.21 -20.42 1.90
CA PRO A 526 5.11 -21.52 1.55
C PRO A 526 5.26 -21.70 0.03
N VAL A 527 4.19 -21.54 -0.74
CA VAL A 527 4.25 -21.59 -2.22
C VAL A 527 5.22 -20.54 -2.72
N TRP A 528 5.10 -19.33 -2.20
CA TRP A 528 6.01 -18.25 -2.54
C TRP A 528 7.46 -18.49 -2.13
N ARG A 529 7.70 -19.01 -0.93
CA ARG A 529 9.05 -19.30 -0.42
C ARG A 529 9.72 -20.39 -1.24
N ASN A 530 8.96 -21.27 -1.89
CA ASN A 530 9.49 -22.28 -2.81
C ASN A 530 9.67 -21.74 -4.23
N TRP A 531 8.71 -20.97 -4.74
CA TRP A 531 8.74 -20.43 -6.10
C TRP A 531 9.80 -19.31 -6.25
N ALA A 532 9.87 -18.39 -5.30
CA ALA A 532 10.67 -17.17 -5.38
C ALA A 532 11.41 -16.84 -4.06
N PRO A 533 12.26 -17.76 -3.53
CA PRO A 533 12.87 -17.65 -2.21
C PRO A 533 13.74 -16.39 -2.00
N ASN A 534 14.33 -15.87 -3.08
CA ASN A 534 15.33 -14.80 -3.03
C ASN A 534 14.80 -13.43 -3.47
N MET A 535 13.49 -13.32 -3.74
CA MET A 535 12.91 -12.08 -4.25
C MET A 535 12.37 -11.21 -3.12
N GLY A 536 11.35 -11.67 -2.40
CA GLY A 536 10.62 -10.86 -1.42
C GLY A 536 9.40 -10.16 -2.03
N ALA A 537 8.79 -9.26 -1.27
CA ALA A 537 7.44 -8.74 -1.48
C ALA A 537 7.39 -7.21 -1.41
N TYR A 538 6.40 -6.61 -2.05
CA TYR A 538 6.20 -5.17 -2.00
C TYR A 538 5.38 -4.79 -0.78
N MET A 539 5.99 -4.05 0.16
CA MET A 539 5.43 -3.84 1.48
C MET A 539 4.12 -3.04 1.53
N ASN A 540 3.76 -2.28 0.48
CA ASN A 540 2.47 -1.58 0.39
C ASN A 540 1.32 -2.50 0.03
N GLU A 541 1.61 -3.58 -0.66
CA GLU A 541 0.66 -4.51 -1.24
C GLU A 541 1.09 -5.95 -0.91
N GLY A 542 1.53 -6.17 0.32
CA GLY A 542 2.03 -7.45 0.80
C GLY A 542 1.44 -7.80 2.15
N ASN A 543 1.55 -9.08 2.53
CA ASN A 543 1.01 -9.59 3.78
C ASN A 543 1.87 -9.11 4.97
N PRO A 544 1.37 -8.20 5.83
CA PRO A 544 2.13 -7.68 6.96
C PRO A 544 2.24 -8.71 8.09
N PHE A 545 1.56 -9.86 8.02
CA PHE A 545 1.60 -10.88 9.06
C PHE A 545 2.51 -12.07 8.71
N SER A 546 3.17 -12.04 7.55
CA SER A 546 4.10 -13.10 7.13
C SER A 546 5.26 -13.24 8.12
N SER A 547 5.58 -14.45 8.55
CA SER A 547 6.69 -14.68 9.51
C SER A 547 8.07 -14.23 8.98
N THR A 548 8.17 -14.03 7.65
CA THR A 548 9.39 -13.61 6.95
C THR A 548 9.38 -12.15 6.51
N TRP A 549 8.45 -11.33 7.01
CA TRP A 549 8.25 -9.93 6.58
C TRP A 549 9.54 -9.09 6.60
N LYS A 550 10.44 -9.29 7.58
CA LYS A 550 11.72 -8.55 7.65
C LYS A 550 12.56 -8.75 6.40
N ARG A 551 12.79 -10.02 6.05
CA ARG A 551 13.53 -10.39 4.84
C ARG A 551 12.75 -9.95 3.59
N ASP A 552 11.45 -10.22 3.57
CA ASP A 552 10.67 -10.05 2.36
C ASP A 552 10.42 -8.58 2.01
N PHE A 553 10.33 -7.69 2.99
CA PHE A 553 10.10 -6.25 2.75
C PHE A 553 11.39 -5.43 2.71
N TYR A 554 12.45 -5.84 3.41
CA TYR A 554 13.66 -5.03 3.59
C TYR A 554 14.95 -5.70 3.15
N GLY A 555 14.96 -7.03 3.02
CA GLY A 555 16.15 -7.81 2.68
C GLY A 555 17.31 -7.55 3.64
N ASP A 556 18.53 -7.57 3.11
CA ASP A 556 19.77 -7.36 3.87
C ASP A 556 19.90 -5.94 4.44
N GLY A 557 19.05 -5.00 4.01
CA GLY A 557 19.04 -3.62 4.51
C GLY A 557 18.42 -3.47 5.90
N TYR A 558 17.74 -4.50 6.44
CA TYR A 558 16.93 -4.39 7.65
C TYR A 558 17.72 -3.89 8.87
N GLU A 559 18.89 -4.47 9.16
CA GLU A 559 19.66 -4.11 10.36
C GLU A 559 20.14 -2.65 10.31
N ARG A 560 20.60 -2.19 9.14
CA ARG A 560 20.95 -0.78 8.94
C ARG A 560 19.74 0.14 9.11
N LEU A 561 18.55 -0.29 8.67
CA LEU A 561 17.32 0.47 8.90
C LEU A 561 16.99 0.57 10.39
N VAL A 562 17.19 -0.50 11.17
CA VAL A 562 17.00 -0.49 12.63
C VAL A 562 17.95 0.51 13.29
N GLU A 563 19.21 0.60 12.86
CA GLU A 563 20.15 1.62 13.36
C GLU A 563 19.65 3.05 13.09
N VAL A 564 19.17 3.32 11.88
CA VAL A 564 18.59 4.63 11.51
C VAL A 564 17.33 4.91 12.34
N LYS A 565 16.44 3.92 12.49
CA LYS A 565 15.23 4.01 13.30
C LYS A 565 15.56 4.38 14.75
N ARG A 566 16.53 3.70 15.38
CA ARG A 566 16.96 4.00 16.76
C ARG A 566 17.60 5.38 16.92
N ARG A 567 18.25 5.88 15.87
CA ARG A 567 18.84 7.24 15.86
C ARG A 567 17.77 8.33 15.86
N TYR A 568 16.72 8.17 15.04
CA TYR A 568 15.72 9.22 14.84
C TYR A 568 14.45 9.05 15.68
N ASP A 569 14.18 7.83 16.17
CA ASP A 569 13.04 7.52 17.04
C ASP A 569 13.46 6.57 18.19
N PRO A 570 14.31 7.04 19.13
CA PRO A 570 14.81 6.20 20.23
C PRO A 570 13.71 5.74 21.21
N ARG A 571 12.56 6.42 21.23
CA ARG A 571 11.42 6.10 22.09
C ARG A 571 10.43 5.14 21.44
N GLY A 572 10.59 4.82 20.16
CA GLY A 572 9.61 4.04 19.40
C GLY A 572 8.24 4.73 19.37
N SER A 573 8.21 6.04 19.18
CA SER A 573 6.98 6.83 19.07
C SER A 573 6.20 6.51 17.81
N LEU A 574 6.90 6.14 16.73
CA LEU A 574 6.33 5.76 15.45
C LEU A 574 6.31 4.23 15.34
N TRP A 575 5.12 3.63 15.23
CA TRP A 575 4.96 2.19 15.06
C TRP A 575 3.94 1.91 13.96
N VAL A 576 4.26 0.93 13.12
CA VAL A 576 3.39 0.40 12.07
C VAL A 576 3.56 -1.12 12.00
N TYR A 577 2.52 -1.84 11.54
CA TYR A 577 2.63 -3.27 11.31
C TYR A 577 3.76 -3.61 10.34
N SER A 578 4.60 -4.56 10.73
CA SER A 578 5.77 -5.02 9.95
C SER A 578 6.68 -3.89 9.47
N GLY A 579 6.78 -2.86 10.31
CA GLY A 579 7.75 -1.77 10.21
C GLY A 579 9.12 -2.17 10.76
N VAL A 580 10.15 -1.42 10.40
CA VAL A 580 11.49 -1.50 10.98
C VAL A 580 11.41 -1.35 12.51
N GLY A 581 11.87 -2.37 13.24
CA GLY A 581 11.81 -2.47 14.69
C GLY A 581 10.41 -2.71 15.29
N SER A 582 9.39 -3.03 14.47
CA SER A 582 8.04 -3.23 14.98
C SER A 582 7.86 -4.47 15.85
N ASP A 583 8.76 -5.46 15.73
CA ASP A 583 8.79 -6.69 16.52
C ASP A 583 9.28 -6.50 17.96
N GLU A 584 9.80 -5.33 18.30
CA GLU A 584 10.03 -4.93 19.70
C GLU A 584 8.72 -4.59 20.43
N TRP A 585 7.58 -4.64 19.72
CA TRP A 585 6.26 -4.24 20.21
C TRP A 585 5.17 -5.24 19.85
N GLU A 586 4.20 -5.39 20.75
CA GLU A 586 2.95 -6.11 20.55
C GLU A 586 1.80 -5.11 20.52
N PHE A 587 0.99 -5.14 19.46
CA PHE A 587 -0.22 -4.34 19.33
C PHE A 587 -1.45 -5.25 19.36
N ASP A 588 -2.36 -5.00 20.30
CA ASP A 588 -3.65 -5.67 20.35
C ASP A 588 -4.75 -4.76 19.79
N LEU A 589 -5.32 -5.15 18.64
CA LEU A 589 -6.39 -4.40 17.98
C LEU A 589 -7.68 -4.32 18.84
N ARG A 590 -7.90 -5.27 19.77
CA ARG A 590 -9.11 -5.27 20.61
C ARG A 590 -9.03 -4.22 21.69
N SER A 591 -7.96 -4.24 22.49
CA SER A 591 -7.74 -3.28 23.57
C SER A 591 -7.19 -1.95 23.06
N GLY A 592 -6.50 -1.94 21.92
CA GLY A 592 -5.78 -0.78 21.41
C GLY A 592 -4.40 -0.57 22.05
N LEU A 593 -3.98 -1.46 22.95
CA LEU A 593 -2.70 -1.36 23.63
C LEU A 593 -1.53 -1.63 22.68
N LEU A 594 -0.46 -0.85 22.83
CA LEU A 594 0.83 -1.05 22.16
C LEU A 594 1.91 -1.15 23.23
N CYS A 595 2.46 -2.35 23.43
CA CYS A 595 3.35 -2.67 24.55
C CYS A 595 4.67 -3.24 24.06
N ARG A 596 5.76 -3.03 24.80
CA ARG A 596 7.03 -3.72 24.50
C ARG A 596 6.94 -5.21 24.81
N VAL A 597 7.56 -6.02 23.96
CA VAL A 597 7.71 -7.49 24.11
C VAL A 597 8.84 -7.85 25.08
#